data_AF-A0A1V5XTI3-F1
#
_entry.id   AF-A0A1V5XTI3-F1
#
_cell.length_a   1.000
_cell.length_b   1.000
_cell.length_c   1.000
_cell.angle_alpha   90.00
_cell.angle_beta   90.00
_cell.angle_gamma   90.00
#
_symmetry.space_group_name_H-M   'P 1'
#
loop_
_entity.id
_entity.type
_entity.pdbx_description
1 polymer ?
#
loop_
_entity_poly.entity_id
_entity_poly.type
_entity_poly.pdbx_seq_one_letter_code
_entity_poly.pdbx_strand_id
1 'polypeptide(L)'
;MSEYANDEEDFRWSLTFDDSVREATRAIMGTDRRSVARSVSAILGMLGAFFLLLLPTVSGADSNPSPSAPHRTPFVVHFGDSFVQAGLQQNLRPRFQALGARYITEAKTSSWLATWASGQQVDNLYWGYRPELFLVTLGANDLLFQPAEKRAYLVREIVQKMRGTPCIWIGIPIWETAPTEFVEMIRRESAPCRYFDSNQITTRISRQADKRHPDAAGGQFWADTFWAWYQTQRDPQRGPWALKPAPPEEHAPRPDPDPWNRNSAASSPLP
;
A
#
# COMPACT_ATOMS: atom_id res chain seq x y z
N MET A 1 -24.83 -18.60 -17.61
CA MET A 1 -25.21 -17.29 -18.19
C MET A 1 -25.42 -16.23 -17.11
N SER A 2 -24.47 -16.06 -16.18
CA SER A 2 -24.51 -15.00 -15.15
C SER A 2 -23.12 -14.45 -14.79
N GLU A 3 -22.10 -14.77 -15.59
CA GLU A 3 -20.69 -14.43 -15.28
C GLU A 3 -20.21 -13.20 -16.07
N TYR A 4 -20.93 -12.79 -17.12
CA TYR A 4 -20.60 -11.62 -17.94
C TYR A 4 -21.27 -10.31 -17.51
N ALA A 5 -22.20 -10.34 -16.53
CA ALA A 5 -22.93 -9.14 -16.11
C ALA A 5 -22.17 -8.28 -15.08
N ASN A 6 -21.21 -8.88 -14.35
CA ASN A 6 -20.47 -8.17 -13.30
C ASN A 6 -19.29 -7.34 -13.85
N ASP A 7 -18.75 -7.72 -15.01
CA ASP A 7 -17.61 -7.02 -15.63
C ASP A 7 -18.02 -5.68 -16.27
N GLU A 8 -19.26 -5.56 -16.78
CA GLU A 8 -19.77 -4.30 -17.32
C GLU A 8 -20.09 -3.27 -16.23
N GLU A 9 -20.55 -3.72 -15.06
CA GLU A 9 -20.78 -2.81 -13.93
C GLU A 9 -19.47 -2.31 -13.32
N ASP A 10 -18.46 -3.19 -13.14
CA ASP A 10 -17.14 -2.79 -12.61
C ASP A 10 -16.40 -1.86 -13.59
N PHE A 11 -16.53 -2.08 -14.91
CA PHE A 11 -16.03 -1.16 -15.94
C PHE A 11 -16.76 0.19 -15.90
N ARG A 12 -18.09 0.23 -15.74
CA ARG A 12 -18.86 1.48 -15.58
C ARG A 12 -18.49 2.25 -14.32
N TRP A 13 -18.19 1.58 -13.21
CA TRP A 13 -17.70 2.22 -11.99
C TRP A 13 -16.30 2.84 -12.18
N SER A 14 -15.41 2.18 -12.93
CA SER A 14 -14.08 2.73 -13.22
C SER A 14 -14.12 4.00 -14.09
N LEU A 15 -15.00 4.05 -15.09
CA LEU A 15 -15.17 5.22 -15.96
C LEU A 15 -15.80 6.41 -15.23
N THR A 16 -16.83 6.15 -14.41
CA THR A 16 -17.48 7.21 -13.62
C THR A 16 -16.56 7.77 -12.53
N PHE A 17 -15.64 6.96 -11.99
CA PHE A 17 -14.62 7.43 -11.06
C PHE A 17 -13.60 8.36 -11.74
N ASP A 18 -13.07 8.00 -12.92
CA ASP A 18 -12.14 8.86 -13.67
C ASP A 18 -12.80 10.19 -14.09
N ASP A 19 -14.07 10.17 -14.50
CA ASP A 19 -14.83 11.39 -14.82
C ASP A 19 -15.07 12.27 -13.59
N SER A 20 -15.41 11.70 -12.43
CA SER A 20 -15.60 12.47 -11.19
C SER A 20 -14.31 13.14 -10.70
N VAL A 21 -13.17 12.48 -10.87
CA VAL A 21 -11.83 13.03 -10.53
C VAL A 21 -11.44 14.12 -11.53
N ARG A 22 -11.73 13.93 -12.83
CA ARG A 22 -11.52 14.97 -13.86
C ARG A 22 -12.39 16.20 -13.64
N GLU A 23 -13.64 16.02 -13.21
CA GLU A 23 -14.57 17.11 -12.94
C GLU A 23 -14.20 17.87 -11.66
N ALA A 24 -13.79 17.17 -10.59
CA ALA A 24 -13.23 17.79 -9.39
C ALA A 24 -11.93 18.55 -9.69
N THR A 25 -11.08 18.03 -10.58
CA THR A 25 -9.84 18.70 -11.01
C THR A 25 -10.12 19.94 -11.85
N ARG A 26 -11.14 19.93 -12.72
CA ARG A 26 -11.59 21.14 -13.44
C ARG A 26 -12.23 22.18 -12.51
N ALA A 27 -12.97 21.76 -11.49
CA ALA A 27 -13.54 22.68 -10.51
C ALA A 27 -12.45 23.39 -9.68
N ILE A 28 -11.36 22.69 -9.37
CA ILE A 28 -10.21 23.27 -8.65
C ILE A 28 -9.37 24.17 -9.56
N MET A 29 -9.17 23.81 -10.84
CA MET A 29 -8.39 24.61 -11.79
C MET A 29 -9.17 25.75 -12.47
N GLY A 30 -10.50 25.75 -12.37
CA GLY A 30 -11.41 26.74 -12.96
C GLY A 30 -11.71 27.94 -12.07
N THR A 31 -11.16 28.02 -10.85
CA THR A 31 -11.31 29.21 -10.01
C THR A 31 -10.33 30.30 -10.44
N ASP A 32 -10.93 31.45 -10.74
CA ASP A 32 -10.42 32.58 -11.49
C ASP A 32 -9.08 33.14 -10.98
N ARG A 33 -8.15 33.37 -11.91
CA ARG A 33 -6.78 33.86 -11.68
C ARG A 33 -6.72 35.38 -11.35
N ARG A 34 -7.84 35.97 -10.90
CA ARG A 34 -7.96 37.41 -10.63
C ARG A 34 -8.69 37.70 -9.32
N SER A 35 -8.13 37.33 -8.17
CA SER A 35 -8.49 37.96 -6.88
C SER A 35 -7.58 37.50 -5.73
N VAL A 36 -6.27 37.70 -5.81
CA VAL A 36 -5.45 37.77 -4.58
C VAL A 36 -4.34 38.79 -4.79
N ALA A 37 -4.68 40.07 -4.68
CA ALA A 37 -3.71 41.13 -4.46
C ALA A 37 -4.31 42.13 -3.46
N ARG A 38 -3.49 42.46 -2.46
CA ARG A 38 -3.70 43.45 -1.39
C ARG A 38 -4.35 42.91 -0.11
N SER A 39 -3.51 42.62 0.88
CA SER A 39 -3.40 43.47 2.08
C SER A 39 -2.19 43.06 2.90
N VAL A 40 -1.10 43.84 2.74
CA VAL A 40 -0.03 43.93 3.74
C VAL A 40 -0.37 45.17 4.56
N SER A 41 -0.47 45.04 5.88
CA SER A 41 -0.44 46.18 6.78
C SER A 41 0.37 45.83 8.01
N ALA A 42 1.57 46.39 8.04
CA ALA A 42 2.36 46.56 9.23
C ALA A 42 1.72 47.65 10.10
N ILE A 43 1.68 47.44 11.41
CA ILE A 43 1.62 48.54 12.38
C ILE A 43 2.71 48.29 13.42
N LEU A 44 3.57 49.30 13.54
CA LEU A 44 4.71 49.39 14.45
C LEU A 44 4.29 50.20 15.68
N GLY A 45 4.58 49.66 16.86
CA GLY A 45 5.03 50.40 18.05
C GLY A 45 3.99 51.16 18.89
N MET A 46 3.90 50.80 20.18
CA MET A 46 4.08 51.78 21.27
C MET A 46 4.44 51.11 22.60
N LEU A 47 5.23 51.86 23.36
CA LEU A 47 5.91 51.53 24.60
C LEU A 47 4.97 51.37 25.81
N GLY A 48 5.40 50.51 26.73
CA GLY A 48 5.47 50.82 28.17
C GLY A 48 4.20 50.69 28.99
N ALA A 49 4.17 49.72 29.91
CA ALA A 49 3.89 49.95 31.33
C ALA A 49 4.02 48.65 32.12
N PHE A 50 4.78 48.76 33.21
CA PHE A 50 4.82 47.86 34.35
C PHE A 50 3.40 47.53 34.83
N PHE A 51 3.06 46.24 34.95
CA PHE A 51 1.95 45.80 35.78
C PHE A 51 2.30 44.47 36.45
N LEU A 52 2.76 44.56 37.70
CA LEU A 52 2.72 43.43 38.62
C LEU A 52 1.24 43.12 38.90
N LEU A 53 0.73 42.01 38.36
CA LEU A 53 -0.53 41.42 38.81
C LEU A 53 -0.24 40.01 39.34
N LEU A 54 -0.62 39.82 40.60
CA LEU A 54 -0.63 38.54 41.29
C LEU A 54 -1.43 37.53 40.46
N LEU A 55 -0.77 36.47 39.99
CA LEU A 55 -1.47 35.33 39.40
C LEU A 55 -2.15 34.55 40.53
N PRO A 56 -3.47 34.34 40.49
CA PRO A 56 -4.09 33.32 41.32
C PRO A 56 -3.60 31.96 40.81
N THR A 57 -3.18 31.10 41.73
CA THR A 57 -2.95 29.68 41.48
C THR A 57 -4.27 29.07 41.02
N VAL A 58 -4.44 28.83 39.71
CA VAL A 58 -5.52 28.01 39.18
C VAL A 58 -5.21 26.57 39.58
N SER A 59 -5.86 26.16 40.66
CA SER A 59 -5.92 24.78 41.13
C SER A 59 -6.73 23.95 40.14
N GLY A 60 -6.21 22.77 39.78
CA GLY A 60 -6.95 21.61 39.27
C GLY A 60 -7.95 21.85 38.15
N ALA A 61 -7.48 21.92 36.90
CA ALA A 61 -8.34 21.56 35.78
C ALA A 61 -8.33 20.03 35.66
N ASP A 62 -9.40 19.39 36.14
CA ASP A 62 -9.74 18.02 35.80
C ASP A 62 -9.76 17.88 34.27
N SER A 63 -8.76 17.18 33.74
CA SER A 63 -8.71 16.84 32.32
C SER A 63 -9.73 15.74 32.04
N ASN A 64 -10.99 16.11 31.84
CA ASN A 64 -11.92 15.24 31.14
C ASN A 64 -11.32 14.90 29.76
N PRO A 65 -11.26 13.62 29.36
CA PRO A 65 -10.77 13.27 28.05
C PRO A 65 -11.67 13.92 27.00
N SER A 66 -11.06 14.72 26.12
CA SER A 66 -11.73 15.34 24.99
C SER A 66 -12.45 14.26 24.16
N PRO A 67 -13.69 14.48 23.69
CA PRO A 67 -14.38 13.51 22.85
C PRO A 67 -13.51 13.18 21.64
N SER A 68 -13.08 11.92 21.53
CA SER A 68 -12.33 11.44 20.37
C SER A 68 -13.08 11.82 19.10
N ALA A 69 -12.42 12.52 18.18
CA ALA A 69 -12.98 12.83 16.87
C ALA A 69 -13.60 11.57 16.25
N PRO A 70 -14.74 11.68 15.53
CA PRO A 70 -15.39 10.51 14.94
C PRO A 70 -14.37 9.73 14.09
N HIS A 71 -14.20 8.45 14.40
CA HIS A 71 -13.31 7.57 13.66
C HIS A 71 -13.80 7.49 12.20
N ARG A 72 -13.10 8.15 11.28
CA ARG A 72 -13.32 7.96 9.84
C ARG A 72 -13.07 6.49 9.52
N THR A 73 -13.91 5.90 8.67
CA THR A 73 -13.67 4.54 8.19
C THR A 73 -12.30 4.46 7.52
N PRO A 74 -11.38 3.61 7.99
CA PRO A 74 -10.02 3.55 7.50
C PRO A 74 -9.98 3.04 6.05
N PHE A 75 -9.02 3.53 5.27
CA PHE A 75 -8.76 3.05 3.92
C PHE A 75 -7.56 2.12 3.92
N VAL A 76 -7.74 0.92 3.35
CA VAL A 76 -6.67 0.01 2.94
C VAL A 76 -6.61 0.08 1.43
N VAL A 77 -5.48 0.51 0.89
CA VAL A 77 -5.28 0.64 -0.56
C VAL A 77 -4.35 -0.46 -1.04
N HIS A 78 -4.82 -1.29 -1.97
CA HIS A 78 -4.03 -2.30 -2.64
C HIS A 78 -3.77 -1.86 -4.08
N PHE A 79 -2.50 -1.69 -4.45
CA PHE A 79 -2.15 -1.40 -5.84
C PHE A 79 -1.12 -2.36 -6.40
N GLY A 80 -1.18 -2.57 -7.70
CA GLY A 80 -0.30 -3.55 -8.32
C GLY A 80 -0.53 -3.84 -9.80
N ASP A 81 0.12 -4.90 -10.27
CA ASP A 81 -0.04 -5.41 -11.63
C ASP A 81 -1.20 -6.43 -11.72
N SER A 82 -1.21 -7.26 -12.76
CA SER A 82 -2.25 -8.28 -12.97
C SER A 82 -2.37 -9.29 -11.83
N PHE A 83 -1.32 -9.47 -11.00
CA PHE A 83 -1.35 -10.41 -9.89
C PHE A 83 -2.31 -9.98 -8.77
N VAL A 84 -2.62 -8.68 -8.64
CA VAL A 84 -3.67 -8.20 -7.74
C VAL A 84 -5.03 -8.77 -8.11
N GLN A 85 -5.30 -8.84 -9.41
CA GLN A 85 -6.56 -9.34 -9.98
C GLN A 85 -6.58 -10.86 -10.10
N ALA A 86 -5.41 -11.52 -10.08
CA ALA A 86 -5.25 -12.98 -10.07
C ALA A 86 -5.54 -13.61 -8.68
N GLY A 87 -6.62 -13.18 -8.04
CA GLY A 87 -7.21 -13.79 -6.86
C GLY A 87 -6.96 -13.06 -5.53
N LEU A 88 -5.98 -12.16 -5.42
CA LEU A 88 -5.76 -11.46 -4.15
C LEU A 88 -6.92 -10.53 -3.80
N GLN A 89 -7.32 -9.62 -4.69
CA GLN A 89 -8.31 -8.59 -4.35
C GLN A 89 -9.66 -9.20 -3.94
N GLN A 90 -10.11 -10.26 -4.62
CA GLN A 90 -11.41 -10.89 -4.39
C GLN A 90 -11.43 -11.58 -3.01
N ASN A 91 -10.29 -12.17 -2.61
CA ASN A 91 -10.18 -12.92 -1.37
C ASN A 91 -9.79 -12.05 -0.16
N LEU A 92 -9.08 -10.94 -0.36
CA LEU A 92 -8.66 -10.04 0.72
C LEU A 92 -9.69 -8.96 1.05
N ARG A 93 -10.40 -8.42 0.05
CA ARG A 93 -11.43 -7.38 0.24
C ARG A 93 -12.42 -7.72 1.36
N PRO A 94 -13.11 -8.89 1.38
CA PRO A 94 -14.07 -9.21 2.44
C PRO A 94 -13.43 -9.28 3.83
N ARG A 95 -12.15 -9.68 3.93
CA ARG A 95 -11.44 -9.80 5.21
C ARG A 95 -11.10 -8.44 5.81
N PHE A 96 -10.62 -7.52 4.98
CA PHE A 96 -10.37 -6.14 5.40
C PHE A 96 -11.68 -5.40 5.72
N GLN A 97 -12.73 -5.64 4.95
CA GLN A 97 -14.06 -5.10 5.24
C GLN A 97 -14.64 -5.63 6.56
N ALA A 98 -14.44 -6.91 6.88
CA ALA A 98 -14.83 -7.48 8.17
C ALA A 98 -14.09 -6.85 9.36
N LEU A 99 -12.90 -6.29 9.14
CA LEU A 99 -12.16 -5.49 10.12
C LEU A 99 -12.53 -3.98 10.09
N GLY A 100 -13.55 -3.60 9.32
CA GLY A 100 -14.06 -2.23 9.27
C GLY A 100 -13.34 -1.28 8.31
N ALA A 101 -12.46 -1.78 7.44
CA ALA A 101 -11.81 -0.95 6.40
C ALA A 101 -12.61 -0.87 5.11
N ARG A 102 -12.48 0.27 4.42
CA ARG A 102 -12.74 0.38 2.98
C ARG A 102 -11.52 -0.12 2.23
N TYR A 103 -11.70 -1.19 1.45
CA TYR A 103 -10.65 -1.77 0.63
C TYR A 103 -10.71 -1.23 -0.79
N ILE A 104 -9.70 -0.46 -1.19
CA ILE A 104 -9.59 0.14 -2.51
C ILE A 104 -8.54 -0.63 -3.28
N THR A 105 -8.85 -0.96 -4.54
CA THR A 105 -7.89 -1.60 -5.43
C THR A 105 -7.62 -0.72 -6.64
N GLU A 106 -6.35 -0.55 -7.02
CA GLU A 106 -5.94 -0.02 -8.33
C GLU A 106 -4.94 -1.01 -8.94
N ALA A 107 -5.37 -1.77 -9.95
CA ALA A 107 -4.53 -2.75 -10.62
C ALA A 107 -4.40 -2.43 -12.11
N LYS A 108 -3.18 -2.53 -12.65
CA LYS A 108 -2.90 -2.30 -14.07
C LYS A 108 -2.25 -3.51 -14.70
N THR A 109 -3.01 -4.20 -15.54
CA THR A 109 -2.53 -5.32 -16.36
C THR A 109 -1.29 -4.90 -17.15
N SER A 110 -0.26 -5.75 -17.15
CA SER A 110 1.01 -5.52 -17.85
C SER A 110 1.73 -4.22 -17.46
N SER A 111 1.54 -3.73 -16.23
CA SER A 111 2.32 -2.61 -15.69
C SER A 111 3.64 -3.07 -15.08
N TRP A 112 4.60 -2.16 -15.04
CA TRP A 112 5.96 -2.39 -14.57
C TRP A 112 6.25 -1.45 -13.39
N LEU A 113 7.29 -1.74 -12.58
CA LEU A 113 7.74 -0.85 -11.51
C LEU A 113 7.91 0.60 -12.01
N ALA A 114 8.46 0.77 -13.22
CA ALA A 114 8.64 2.10 -13.83
C ALA A 114 7.33 2.86 -14.04
N THR A 115 6.23 2.18 -14.37
CA THR A 115 4.91 2.79 -14.54
C THR A 115 4.44 3.46 -13.24
N TRP A 116 4.63 2.79 -12.10
CA TRP A 116 4.20 3.26 -10.79
C TRP A 116 5.17 4.25 -10.15
N ALA A 117 6.47 4.02 -10.35
CA ALA A 117 7.53 4.89 -9.84
C ALA A 117 7.54 6.25 -10.54
N SER A 118 7.33 6.31 -11.87
CA SER A 118 7.38 7.57 -12.61
C SER A 118 6.05 8.32 -12.66
N GLY A 119 4.92 7.60 -12.58
CA GLY A 119 3.59 8.22 -12.71
C GLY A 119 3.01 8.76 -11.40
N GLN A 120 1.89 9.47 -11.49
CA GLN A 120 1.22 10.12 -10.36
C GLN A 120 0.29 9.16 -9.58
N GLN A 121 0.18 7.89 -9.96
CA GLN A 121 -0.86 6.99 -9.46
C GLN A 121 -0.76 6.77 -7.95
N VAL A 122 0.44 6.44 -7.43
CA VAL A 122 0.64 6.22 -5.99
C VAL A 122 0.33 7.49 -5.18
N ASP A 123 0.74 8.66 -5.70
CA ASP A 123 0.42 9.94 -5.08
C ASP A 123 -1.09 10.22 -5.10
N ASN A 124 -1.79 9.95 -6.21
CA ASN A 124 -3.24 10.11 -6.31
C ASN A 124 -3.97 9.20 -5.31
N LEU A 125 -3.50 7.96 -5.16
CA LEU A 125 -4.01 7.03 -4.16
C LEU A 125 -3.78 7.55 -2.73
N TYR A 126 -2.58 8.07 -2.44
CA TYR A 126 -2.27 8.65 -1.14
C TYR A 126 -3.17 9.86 -0.83
N TRP A 127 -3.23 10.85 -1.72
CA TRP A 127 -3.97 12.09 -1.47
C TRP A 127 -5.49 11.88 -1.52
N GLY A 128 -5.97 11.02 -2.42
CA GLY A 128 -7.39 10.75 -2.61
C GLY A 128 -8.01 9.95 -1.46
N TYR A 129 -7.29 8.97 -0.91
CA TYR A 129 -7.85 8.08 0.11
C TYR A 129 -7.34 8.36 1.53
N ARG A 130 -6.12 8.90 1.67
CA ARG A 130 -5.40 8.96 2.95
C ARG A 130 -5.36 7.59 3.63
N PRO A 131 -4.71 6.60 2.99
CA PRO A 131 -4.71 5.23 3.49
C PRO A 131 -4.01 5.10 4.84
N GLU A 132 -4.50 4.17 5.65
CA GLU A 132 -3.86 3.73 6.90
C GLU A 132 -2.97 2.51 6.67
N LEU A 133 -3.15 1.83 5.55
CA LEU A 133 -2.30 0.73 5.09
C LEU A 133 -2.26 0.69 3.57
N PHE A 134 -1.06 0.57 3.01
CA PHE A 134 -0.86 0.16 1.63
C PHE A 134 -0.52 -1.33 1.54
N LEU A 135 -1.13 -2.00 0.57
CA LEU A 135 -0.68 -3.29 0.06
C LEU A 135 -0.12 -3.07 -1.35
N VAL A 136 1.04 -3.64 -1.62
CA VAL A 136 1.72 -3.52 -2.91
C VAL A 136 1.94 -4.91 -3.50
N THR A 137 1.51 -5.15 -4.72
CA THR A 137 1.81 -6.38 -5.47
C THR A 137 2.30 -6.01 -6.85
N LEU A 138 3.60 -5.77 -6.95
CA LEU A 138 4.27 -5.32 -8.16
C LEU A 138 5.54 -6.12 -8.43
N GLY A 139 5.91 -6.14 -9.71
CA GLY A 139 7.21 -6.61 -10.19
C GLY A 139 7.14 -7.88 -11.02
N ALA A 140 5.95 -8.45 -11.24
CA ALA A 140 5.81 -9.70 -11.99
C ALA A 140 6.27 -9.55 -13.45
N ASN A 141 5.96 -8.41 -14.06
CA ASN A 141 6.40 -8.13 -15.42
C ASN A 141 7.91 -7.79 -15.46
N ASP A 142 8.44 -7.09 -14.45
CA ASP A 142 9.84 -6.66 -14.41
C ASP A 142 10.86 -7.81 -14.32
N LEU A 143 10.42 -9.02 -13.91
CA LEU A 143 11.23 -10.25 -13.92
C LEU A 143 11.95 -10.48 -15.26
N LEU A 144 11.38 -9.99 -16.36
CA LEU A 144 11.92 -10.16 -17.70
C LEU A 144 13.11 -9.26 -18.04
N PHE A 145 13.50 -8.30 -17.19
CA PHE A 145 14.68 -7.49 -17.50
C PHE A 145 15.73 -7.46 -16.42
N GLN A 146 16.92 -7.79 -16.90
CA GLN A 146 18.10 -8.06 -16.13
C GLN A 146 19.19 -7.01 -16.41
N PRO A 147 20.11 -6.79 -15.46
CA PRO A 147 20.08 -7.31 -14.09
C PRO A 147 19.03 -6.62 -13.22
N ALA A 148 18.44 -7.36 -12.27
CA ALA A 148 17.44 -6.85 -11.32
C ALA A 148 17.85 -5.54 -10.62
N GLU A 149 19.12 -5.43 -10.22
CA GLU A 149 19.66 -4.27 -9.50
C GLU A 149 19.51 -2.94 -10.24
N LYS A 150 19.40 -2.94 -11.57
CA LYS A 150 19.12 -1.71 -12.33
C LYS A 150 17.74 -1.12 -12.03
N ARG A 151 16.88 -1.84 -11.32
CA ARG A 151 15.52 -1.40 -10.94
C ARG A 151 15.32 -1.16 -9.46
N ALA A 152 16.33 -1.39 -8.62
CA ALA A 152 16.27 -1.17 -7.18
C ALA A 152 15.73 0.23 -6.81
N TYR A 153 16.14 1.25 -7.57
CA TYR A 153 15.67 2.61 -7.33
C TYR A 153 14.16 2.79 -7.53
N LEU A 154 13.53 2.05 -8.45
CA LEU A 154 12.10 2.16 -8.72
C LEU A 154 11.27 1.70 -7.53
N VAL A 155 11.70 0.65 -6.84
CA VAL A 155 11.05 0.15 -5.61
C VAL A 155 11.10 1.24 -4.54
N ARG A 156 12.27 1.85 -4.32
CA ARG A 156 12.45 2.94 -3.36
C ARG A 156 11.59 4.16 -3.68
N GLU A 157 11.50 4.55 -4.96
CA GLU A 157 10.64 5.65 -5.41
C GLU A 157 9.16 5.38 -5.11
N ILE A 158 8.67 4.16 -5.36
CA ILE A 158 7.29 3.76 -5.04
C ILE A 158 7.05 3.85 -3.52
N VAL A 159 7.99 3.35 -2.72
CA VAL A 159 7.90 3.41 -1.25
C VAL A 159 7.87 4.85 -0.73
N GLN A 160 8.71 5.73 -1.28
CA GLN A 160 8.71 7.15 -0.90
C GLN A 160 7.35 7.82 -1.18
N LYS A 161 6.69 7.47 -2.28
CA LYS A 161 5.34 7.99 -2.62
C LYS A 161 4.24 7.56 -1.64
N MET A 162 4.46 6.49 -0.87
CA MET A 162 3.58 6.09 0.22
C MET A 162 3.76 6.92 1.50
N ARG A 163 4.77 7.81 1.56
CA ARG A 163 4.93 8.88 2.57
C ARG A 163 4.91 8.38 4.02
N GLY A 164 5.51 7.21 4.26
CA GLY A 164 5.60 6.61 5.59
C GLY A 164 4.29 6.00 6.12
N THR A 165 3.23 5.95 5.31
CA THR A 165 2.05 5.14 5.63
C THR A 165 2.47 3.68 5.81
N PRO A 166 1.97 2.95 6.83
CA PRO A 166 2.22 1.52 6.97
C PRO A 166 2.00 0.80 5.64
N CYS A 167 2.94 -0.06 5.26
CA CYS A 167 2.89 -0.72 3.97
C CYS A 167 3.35 -2.16 4.06
N ILE A 168 2.78 -2.98 3.20
CA ILE A 168 3.20 -4.36 2.98
C ILE A 168 3.45 -4.56 1.50
N TRP A 169 4.64 -5.03 1.15
CA TRP A 169 4.91 -5.55 -0.18
C TRP A 169 4.64 -7.05 -0.18
N ILE A 170 3.63 -7.46 -0.93
CA ILE A 170 3.28 -8.86 -1.15
C ILE A 170 4.10 -9.34 -2.35
N GLY A 171 5.10 -10.18 -2.09
CA GLY A 171 5.97 -10.71 -3.13
C GLY A 171 5.19 -11.50 -4.18
N ILE A 172 5.69 -11.56 -5.41
CA ILE A 172 5.06 -12.33 -6.48
C ILE A 172 5.40 -13.81 -6.31
N PRO A 173 4.43 -14.75 -6.29
CA PRO A 173 4.72 -16.17 -6.33
C PRO A 173 5.29 -16.56 -7.70
N ILE A 174 6.62 -16.62 -7.80
CA ILE A 174 7.34 -16.88 -9.06
C ILE A 174 7.08 -18.26 -9.65
N TRP A 175 6.91 -18.35 -10.96
CA TRP A 175 6.80 -19.64 -11.66
C TRP A 175 8.18 -20.28 -11.86
N GLU A 176 8.20 -21.54 -12.28
CA GLU A 176 9.42 -22.37 -12.31
C GLU A 176 10.60 -21.77 -13.07
N THR A 177 10.31 -21.04 -14.16
CA THR A 177 11.33 -20.43 -15.01
C THR A 177 11.60 -18.97 -14.67
N ALA A 178 10.96 -18.41 -13.65
CA ALA A 178 11.16 -17.02 -13.28
C ALA A 178 12.45 -16.83 -12.45
N PRO A 179 13.21 -15.75 -12.72
CA PRO A 179 14.37 -15.39 -11.90
C PRO A 179 13.96 -15.02 -10.48
N THR A 180 14.75 -15.48 -9.50
CA THR A 180 14.57 -15.22 -8.07
C THR A 180 15.22 -13.91 -7.63
N GLU A 181 16.30 -13.48 -8.30
CA GLU A 181 17.10 -12.30 -7.94
C GLU A 181 16.28 -11.00 -7.93
N PHE A 182 15.23 -10.95 -8.74
CA PHE A 182 14.37 -9.79 -8.84
C PHE A 182 13.44 -9.65 -7.63
N VAL A 183 12.94 -10.79 -7.14
CA VAL A 183 12.09 -10.85 -5.95
C VAL A 183 12.92 -10.54 -4.70
N GLU A 184 14.17 -11.00 -4.66
CA GLU A 184 15.12 -10.66 -3.60
C GLU A 184 15.50 -9.19 -3.59
N MET A 185 15.72 -8.59 -4.76
CA MET A 185 15.94 -7.16 -4.89
C MET A 185 14.73 -6.38 -4.34
N ILE A 186 13.51 -6.72 -4.76
CA ILE A 186 12.30 -6.06 -4.25
C ILE A 186 12.20 -6.20 -2.73
N ARG A 187 12.41 -7.41 -2.18
CA ARG A 187 12.39 -7.64 -0.72
C ARG A 187 13.31 -6.66 -0.01
N ARG A 188 14.58 -6.61 -0.41
CA ARG A 188 15.58 -5.72 0.21
C ARG A 188 15.23 -4.24 0.08
N GLU A 189 14.75 -3.82 -1.08
CA GLU A 189 14.55 -2.40 -1.40
C GLU A 189 13.17 -1.86 -0.98
N SER A 190 12.25 -2.74 -0.57
CA SER A 190 10.89 -2.36 -0.13
C SER A 190 10.82 -1.79 1.28
N ALA A 191 11.94 -1.76 2.02
CA ALA A 191 12.00 -1.15 3.35
C ALA A 191 11.53 0.32 3.30
N PRO A 192 10.73 0.80 4.28
CA PRO A 192 10.40 0.14 5.54
C PRO A 192 9.10 -0.69 5.50
N CYS A 193 8.56 -1.01 4.31
CA CYS A 193 7.38 -1.88 4.23
C CYS A 193 7.68 -3.27 4.78
N ARG A 194 6.70 -3.89 5.42
CA ARG A 194 6.81 -5.32 5.71
C ARG A 194 6.80 -6.11 4.42
N TYR A 195 7.54 -7.21 4.36
CA TYR A 195 7.60 -8.05 3.18
C TYR A 195 6.96 -9.43 3.40
N PHE A 196 5.96 -9.77 2.58
CA PHE A 196 5.41 -11.14 2.54
C PHE A 196 6.10 -11.93 1.43
N ASP A 197 6.90 -12.92 1.82
CA ASP A 197 7.71 -13.74 0.91
C ASP A 197 6.89 -14.87 0.26
N SER A 198 6.16 -14.54 -0.80
CA SER A 198 5.37 -15.51 -1.56
C SER A 198 6.21 -16.58 -2.28
N ASN A 199 7.53 -16.43 -2.38
CA ASN A 199 8.38 -17.48 -2.97
C ASN A 199 8.33 -18.77 -2.15
N GLN A 200 8.15 -18.67 -0.83
CA GLN A 200 8.08 -19.83 0.07
C GLN A 200 6.88 -20.74 -0.20
N ILE A 201 5.85 -20.21 -0.85
CA ILE A 201 4.62 -20.95 -1.15
C ILE A 201 4.44 -21.26 -2.64
N THR A 202 5.40 -20.87 -3.48
CA THR A 202 5.20 -20.84 -4.93
C THR A 202 4.98 -22.21 -5.57
N THR A 203 5.55 -23.26 -4.97
CA THR A 203 5.38 -24.66 -5.37
C THR A 203 3.96 -25.19 -5.13
N ARG A 204 3.17 -24.49 -4.30
CA ARG A 204 1.80 -24.86 -3.91
C ARG A 204 0.73 -24.02 -4.61
N ILE A 205 1.14 -23.03 -5.40
CA ILE A 205 0.23 -22.16 -6.13
C ILE A 205 -0.20 -22.86 -7.42
N SER A 206 -1.48 -23.23 -7.51
CA SER A 206 -2.07 -23.65 -8.78
C SER A 206 -2.20 -22.46 -9.73
N ARG A 207 -1.97 -22.71 -11.02
CA ARG A 207 -1.79 -21.66 -12.03
C ARG A 207 -2.72 -21.85 -13.20
N GLN A 208 -3.04 -20.72 -13.83
CA GLN A 208 -3.74 -20.66 -15.09
C GLN A 208 -2.96 -21.36 -16.21
N ALA A 209 -3.59 -21.46 -17.40
CA ALA A 209 -2.99 -22.10 -18.57
C ALA A 209 -1.64 -21.50 -18.99
N ASP A 210 -1.42 -20.22 -18.70
CA ASP A 210 -0.17 -19.51 -19.00
C ASP A 210 1.02 -19.91 -18.10
N LYS A 211 0.76 -20.73 -17.07
CA LYS A 211 1.73 -21.22 -16.08
C LYS A 211 2.41 -20.12 -15.26
N ARG A 212 1.86 -18.90 -15.25
CA ARG A 212 2.39 -17.75 -14.49
C ARG A 212 1.39 -17.22 -13.49
N HIS A 213 0.17 -16.90 -13.92
CA HIS A 213 -0.81 -16.32 -13.00
C HIS A 213 -1.45 -17.41 -12.14
N PRO A 214 -1.71 -17.14 -10.84
CA PRO A 214 -2.56 -18.01 -10.04
C PRO A 214 -3.93 -18.19 -10.69
N ASP A 215 -4.46 -19.41 -10.66
CA ASP A 215 -5.89 -19.64 -10.93
C ASP A 215 -6.73 -19.28 -9.69
N ALA A 216 -8.05 -19.50 -9.74
CA ALA A 216 -8.94 -19.15 -8.63
C ALA A 216 -8.54 -19.83 -7.31
N ALA A 217 -8.17 -21.12 -7.36
CA ALA A 217 -7.75 -21.88 -6.18
C ALA A 217 -6.37 -21.42 -5.67
N GLY A 218 -5.43 -21.14 -6.58
CA GLY A 218 -4.09 -20.66 -6.25
C GLY A 218 -4.13 -19.26 -5.66
N GLY A 219 -4.95 -18.38 -6.22
CA GLY A 219 -5.17 -17.03 -5.71
C GLY A 219 -5.85 -17.02 -4.33
N GLN A 220 -6.80 -17.92 -4.09
CA GLN A 220 -7.39 -18.10 -2.76
C GLN A 220 -6.34 -18.59 -1.75
N PHE A 221 -5.58 -19.64 -2.09
CA PHE A 221 -4.52 -20.17 -1.22
C PHE A 221 -3.45 -19.10 -0.91
N TRP A 222 -3.08 -18.29 -1.89
CA TRP A 222 -2.17 -17.17 -1.71
C TRP A 222 -2.71 -16.14 -0.70
N ALA A 223 -3.95 -15.69 -0.91
CA ALA A 223 -4.61 -14.74 -0.03
C ALA A 223 -4.80 -15.29 1.38
N ASP A 224 -5.11 -16.57 1.53
CA ASP A 224 -5.20 -17.26 2.82
C ASP A 224 -3.89 -17.24 3.58
N THR A 225 -2.81 -17.60 2.90
CA THR A 225 -1.49 -17.65 3.52
C THR A 225 -0.99 -16.24 3.88
N PHE A 226 -1.18 -15.28 2.97
CA PHE A 226 -0.91 -13.87 3.26
C PHE A 226 -1.71 -13.39 4.47
N TRP A 227 -3.01 -13.70 4.54
CA TRP A 227 -3.87 -13.22 5.62
C TRP A 227 -3.46 -13.80 6.98
N ALA A 228 -3.16 -15.10 7.04
CA ALA A 228 -2.65 -15.74 8.25
C ALA A 228 -1.36 -15.07 8.73
N TRP A 229 -0.40 -14.87 7.82
CA TRP A 229 0.82 -14.11 8.11
C TRP A 229 0.50 -12.69 8.58
N TYR A 230 -0.32 -11.93 7.85
CA TYR A 230 -0.66 -10.54 8.15
C TYR A 230 -1.19 -10.40 9.58
N GLN A 231 -2.08 -11.30 10.02
CA GLN A 231 -2.62 -11.29 11.38
C GLN A 231 -1.54 -11.42 12.45
N THR A 232 -0.47 -12.20 12.20
CA THR A 232 0.68 -12.30 13.11
C THR A 232 1.58 -11.06 13.10
N GLN A 233 1.55 -10.27 12.02
CA GLN A 233 2.36 -9.06 11.86
C GLN A 233 1.68 -7.79 12.35
N ARG A 234 0.38 -7.82 12.65
CA ARG A 234 -0.34 -6.65 13.17
C ARG A 234 0.11 -6.28 14.58
N ASP A 235 0.07 -4.97 14.85
CA ASP A 235 0.26 -4.39 16.17
C ASP A 235 -0.95 -3.53 16.54
N PRO A 236 -2.06 -4.16 16.99
CA PRO A 236 -3.30 -3.44 17.27
C PRO A 236 -3.18 -2.43 18.43
N GLN A 237 -2.13 -2.54 19.26
CA GLN A 237 -1.88 -1.58 20.35
C GLN A 237 -1.39 -0.23 19.81
N ARG A 238 -0.72 -0.21 18.65
CA ARG A 238 -0.24 1.00 17.99
C ARG A 238 -1.23 1.59 16.99
N GLY A 239 -2.31 0.88 16.70
CA GLY A 239 -3.38 1.32 15.80
C GLY A 239 -4.02 0.16 15.05
N PRO A 240 -5.23 0.33 14.50
CA PRO A 240 -5.99 -0.75 13.86
C PRO A 240 -5.26 -1.40 12.67
N TRP A 241 -4.41 -0.65 11.97
CA TRP A 241 -3.64 -1.09 10.81
C TRP A 241 -2.12 -0.99 11.01
N ALA A 242 -1.68 -0.72 12.24
CA ALA A 242 -0.26 -0.68 12.54
C ALA A 242 0.33 -2.09 12.42
N LEU A 243 1.60 -2.12 11.98
CA LEU A 243 2.39 -3.33 11.83
C LEU A 243 3.49 -3.35 12.88
N LYS A 244 3.86 -4.55 13.32
CA LYS A 244 5.08 -4.79 14.06
C LYS A 244 6.28 -4.33 13.21
N PRO A 245 7.36 -3.81 13.82
CA PRO A 245 8.59 -3.50 13.10
C PRO A 245 9.09 -4.70 12.28
N ALA A 246 9.71 -4.44 11.13
CA ALA A 246 10.39 -5.49 10.38
C ALA A 246 11.51 -6.09 11.25
N PRO A 247 11.63 -7.43 11.30
CA PRO A 247 12.77 -8.04 11.97
C PRO A 247 14.06 -7.72 11.18
N PRO A 248 15.24 -7.67 11.83
CA PRO A 248 16.48 -7.20 11.22
C PRO A 248 16.86 -7.91 9.91
N GLU A 249 16.51 -9.18 9.78
CA GLU A 249 16.79 -10.03 8.63
C GLU A 249 15.85 -9.81 7.43
N GLU A 250 14.67 -9.22 7.62
CA GLU A 250 13.61 -9.15 6.58
C GLU A 250 14.05 -8.40 5.31
N HIS A 251 14.95 -7.42 5.45
CA HIS A 251 15.54 -6.67 4.34
C HIS A 251 17.05 -6.85 4.24
N ALA A 252 17.67 -7.68 5.08
CA ALA A 252 19.10 -7.95 4.97
C ALA A 252 19.40 -8.75 3.69
N PRO A 253 20.57 -8.58 3.05
CA PRO A 253 21.02 -9.47 2.00
C PRO A 253 20.99 -10.93 2.48
N ARG A 254 20.47 -11.84 1.65
CA ARG A 254 20.48 -13.29 1.90
C ARG A 254 20.91 -14.03 0.63
N PRO A 255 21.42 -15.26 0.75
CA PRO A 255 21.66 -16.11 -0.41
C PRO A 255 20.38 -16.28 -1.23
N ASP A 256 20.52 -16.35 -2.54
CA ASP A 256 19.40 -16.52 -3.45
C ASP A 256 18.59 -17.79 -3.07
N PRO A 257 17.33 -17.66 -2.64
CA PRO A 257 16.53 -18.82 -2.30
C PRO A 257 16.08 -19.50 -3.59
N ASP A 258 16.63 -20.68 -3.89
CA ASP A 258 16.02 -21.57 -4.90
C ASP A 258 14.77 -22.21 -4.28
N PRO A 259 13.54 -21.80 -4.65
CA PRO A 259 12.32 -22.32 -4.04
C PRO A 259 11.96 -23.73 -4.55
N TRP A 260 12.62 -24.22 -5.60
CA TRP A 260 12.41 -25.53 -6.19
C TRP A 260 13.35 -26.58 -5.60
N ASN A 261 14.43 -26.15 -4.94
CA ASN A 261 15.31 -27.03 -4.18
C ASN A 261 14.69 -27.42 -2.83
N ARG A 262 14.25 -28.68 -2.69
CA ARG A 262 13.67 -29.17 -1.43
C ARG A 262 14.62 -29.13 -0.23
N ASN A 263 15.93 -28.99 -0.45
CA ASN A 263 16.93 -28.89 0.62
C ASN A 263 17.17 -27.45 1.11
N SER A 264 16.66 -26.42 0.41
CA SER A 264 16.78 -25.00 0.80
C SER A 264 15.63 -24.52 1.72
N ALA A 265 14.51 -25.26 1.75
CA ALA A 265 13.27 -24.93 2.46
C ALA A 265 13.36 -24.90 4.00
N ALA A 266 14.54 -25.17 4.57
CA ALA A 266 14.73 -25.31 6.01
C ALA A 266 14.99 -23.99 6.78
N SER A 267 15.01 -22.83 6.12
CA SER A 267 15.52 -21.59 6.73
C SER A 267 14.45 -20.56 7.12
N SER A 268 13.16 -20.80 6.89
CA SER A 268 12.09 -19.99 7.47
C SER A 268 10.84 -20.84 7.66
N PRO A 269 10.28 -20.95 8.89
CA PRO A 269 9.00 -21.59 9.05
C PRO A 269 7.97 -20.83 8.23
N LEU A 270 7.32 -21.54 7.31
CA LEU A 270 6.07 -21.07 6.74
C LEU A 270 5.12 -20.75 7.92
N PRO A 271 4.45 -19.59 7.90
CA PRO A 271 3.46 -19.23 8.92
C PRO A 271 2.31 -20.23 8.99
#